data_AF-A0A259SSJ9-F1
#
_entry.id   AF-A0A259SSJ9-F1
#
_cell.length_a   1.000
_cell.length_b   1.000
_cell.length_c   1.000
_cell.angle_alpha   90.00
_cell.angle_beta   90.00
_cell.angle_gamma   90.00
#
_symmetry.space_group_name_H-M   'P 1'
#
loop_
_entity.id
_entity.type
_entity.pdbx_description
1 polymer ?
#
loop_
_entity_poly.entity_id
_entity_poly.type
_entity_poly.pdbx_seq_one_letter_code
_entity_poly.pdbx_strand_id
1 'polypeptide(L)' 'MAASTTIDPVCGMTVDPSTALSAEVDGKTYFFCSEGCKRAFLADPASFAHAGHDEGGHQHEHGGHHGGQHHG' A
#
# COMPACT_ATOMS: atom_id res chain seq x y z
N MET A 1 -22.75 0.92 -9.33
CA MET A 1 -21.54 0.88 -10.18
C MET A 1 -20.36 0.94 -9.23
N ALA A 2 -19.45 -0.04 -9.27
CA ALA A 2 -18.34 -0.11 -8.33
C ALA A 2 -17.40 1.07 -8.58
N ALA A 3 -17.24 1.92 -7.56
CA ALA A 3 -16.21 2.96 -7.57
C ALA A 3 -14.86 2.23 -7.45
N SER A 4 -14.22 1.97 -8.59
CA SER A 4 -12.89 1.38 -8.67
C SER A 4 -11.86 2.40 -8.23
N THR A 5 -11.82 2.70 -6.94
CA THR A 5 -10.80 3.56 -6.37
C THR A 5 -9.46 2.84 -6.36
N THR A 6 -8.39 3.61 -6.49
CA THR A 6 -7.01 3.11 -6.57
C THR A 6 -6.19 3.71 -5.42
N ILE A 7 -5.09 3.06 -5.06
CA ILE A 7 -4.26 3.50 -3.95
C ILE A 7 -3.07 4.28 -4.50
N ASP A 8 -2.86 5.49 -3.96
CA ASP A 8 -1.66 6.29 -4.22
C ASP A 8 -0.44 5.55 -3.63
N PRO A 9 0.55 5.15 -4.44
CA PRO A 9 1.69 4.35 -3.98
C PRO A 9 2.69 5.15 -3.12
N VAL A 10 2.55 6.49 -3.06
CA VAL A 10 3.42 7.37 -2.26
C VAL A 10 2.90 7.51 -0.84
N CYS A 11 1.60 7.72 -0.69
CA CYS A 11 0.98 8.01 0.62
C CYS A 11 0.01 6.92 1.13
N GLY A 12 -0.35 5.93 0.30
CA GLY A 12 -1.31 4.89 0.66
C GLY A 12 -2.77 5.35 0.68
N MET A 13 -3.06 6.55 0.17
CA MET A 13 -4.41 7.11 0.17
C MET A 13 -5.24 6.58 -0.99
N THR A 14 -6.51 6.28 -0.72
CA THR A 14 -7.49 5.93 -1.73
C THR A 14 -7.88 7.15 -2.56
N VAL A 15 -7.70 7.09 -3.87
CA VAL A 15 -8.02 8.16 -4.82
C VAL A 15 -8.94 7.65 -5.93
N ASP A 16 -9.71 8.56 -6.52
CA ASP A 16 -10.59 8.24 -7.64
C ASP A 16 -9.86 8.42 -8.97
N PRO A 17 -9.68 7.38 -9.78
CA PRO A 17 -8.90 7.47 -11.03
C PRO A 17 -9.52 8.40 -12.08
N SER A 18 -10.80 8.76 -11.94
CA SER A 18 -11.49 9.67 -12.87
C SER A 18 -11.14 11.14 -12.59
N THR A 19 -10.67 11.46 -11.38
CA THR A 19 -10.35 12.83 -10.95
C THR A 19 -8.91 13.01 -10.48
N ALA A 20 -8.23 11.91 -10.14
CA ALA A 20 -6.84 11.89 -9.69
C ALA A 20 -5.86 12.15 -10.84
N LEU A 21 -4.66 12.59 -10.47
CA LEU A 21 -3.56 12.74 -11.41
C LEU A 21 -3.01 11.38 -11.77
N SER A 22 -2.80 11.09 -13.06
CA SER A 22 -2.17 9.86 -13.51
C SER A 22 -0.76 10.09 -14.08
N ALA A 23 0.06 9.04 -14.05
CA ALA A 23 1.33 8.97 -14.77
C ALA A 23 1.56 7.55 -15.28
N GLU A 24 2.11 7.44 -16.48
CA GLU A 24 2.53 6.17 -17.06
C GLU A 24 4.01 5.96 -16.78
N VAL A 25 4.36 4.85 -16.12
CA VAL A 25 5.74 4.45 -15.81
C VAL A 25 5.87 2.96 -16.05
N ASP A 26 6.88 2.54 -16.81
CA ASP A 26 7.12 1.13 -17.14
C ASP A 26 5.90 0.44 -17.81
N GLY A 27 5.11 1.21 -18.59
CA GLY A 27 3.88 0.73 -19.22
C GLY A 27 2.71 0.51 -18.25
N LYS A 28 2.82 1.00 -17.01
CA LYS A 28 1.76 0.92 -15.98
C LYS A 28 1.25 2.32 -15.65
N THR A 29 -0.07 2.44 -15.50
CA THR A 29 -0.72 3.70 -15.10
C THR A 29 -0.87 3.76 -13.60
N TYR A 30 -0.22 4.75 -12.97
CA TYR A 30 -0.33 5.04 -11.54
C TYR A 30 -1.15 6.31 -11.30
N PHE A 31 -1.82 6.40 -10.16
CA PHE A 31 -2.69 7.53 -9.80
C PHE A 31 -2.25 8.16 -8.47
N PHE A 32 -2.39 9.48 -8.37
CA PHE A 32 -1.87 10.28 -7.27
C PHE A 32 -2.90 11.28 -6.75
N CYS A 33 -2.91 11.49 -5.43
CA CYS A 33 -3.80 12.44 -4.78
C CYS A 33 -3.45 13.90 -5.08
N SER A 34 -2.18 14.17 -5.42
CA SER A 34 -1.66 15.52 -5.61
C SER A 34 -0.42 15.53 -6.50
N GLU A 35 -0.09 16.70 -7.04
CA GLU A 35 1.10 16.88 -7.89
C GLU A 35 2.39 16.61 -7.11
N GLY A 36 2.40 16.89 -5.80
CA GLY A 36 3.52 16.55 -4.90
C GLY A 36 3.82 15.05 -4.88
N CYS A 37 2.78 14.22 -4.75
CA CYS A 37 2.92 12.75 -4.77
C CYS A 37 3.38 12.27 -6.15
N LYS A 38 2.77 12.79 -7.23
CA LYS A 38 3.22 12.47 -8.59
C LYS A 38 4.70 12.79 -8.82
N ARG A 39 5.17 13.96 -8.40
CA ARG A 39 6.58 14.36 -8.55
C ARG A 39 7.53 13.50 -7.72
N ALA A 40 7.15 13.18 -6.48
CA ALA A 40 7.94 12.28 -5.63
C ALA A 40 8.05 10.88 -6.23
N PHE A 41 6.94 10.35 -6.76
CA PHE A 41 6.92 9.06 -7.45
C PHE A 41 7.80 9.07 -8.71
N LEU A 42 7.70 10.11 -9.54
CA LEU A 42 8.52 10.22 -10.75
C LEU A 42 10.02 10.40 -10.45
N ALA A 43 10.37 10.90 -9.26
CA ALA A 43 11.76 11.01 -8.85
C ALA A 43 12.39 9.64 -8.54
N ASP A 44 11.63 8.71 -7.96
CA ASP A 44 12.10 7.34 -7.70
C ASP A 44 10.97 6.30 -7.81
N PRO A 45 10.51 5.96 -9.03
CA PRO A 45 9.35 5.09 -9.21
C PRO A 45 9.63 3.64 -8.81
N ALA A 46 10.90 3.21 -8.87
CA ALA A 46 11.30 1.86 -8.50
C ALA A 46 11.03 1.56 -7.00
N SER A 47 11.22 2.54 -6.12
CA SER A 47 10.94 2.37 -4.69
C SER A 47 9.44 2.26 -4.39
N PHE A 48 8.59 2.88 -5.19
CA PHE A 48 7.14 2.92 -4.96
C PHE A 48 6.37 1.84 -5.76
N ALA A 49 6.93 1.34 -6.86
CA ALA A 49 6.28 0.34 -7.72
C ALA A 49 6.08 -1.04 -7.03
N HIS A 50 6.73 -1.27 -5.87
CA HIS A 50 6.56 -2.47 -5.06
C HIS A 50 5.35 -2.42 -4.11
N ALA A 51 4.60 -1.31 -4.05
CA ALA A 51 3.36 -1.21 -3.25
C ALA A 51 2.18 -1.96 -3.91
N GLY A 52 2.41 -3.19 -4.37
CA GLY A 52 1.40 -4.15 -4.77
C GLY A 52 1.11 -5.06 -3.60
N HIS A 53 0.04 -4.74 -2.86
CA HIS A 53 -0.71 -5.60 -1.94
C HIS A 53 -0.26 -7.07 -1.88
N ASP A 54 0.64 -7.38 -0.95
CA ASP A 54 0.71 -8.68 -0.30
C ASP A 54 -0.03 -8.54 1.04
N GLU A 55 -1.33 -8.85 1.03
CA GLU A 55 -2.01 -9.39 2.20
C GLU A 55 -1.52 -10.84 2.37
N GLY A 56 -0.22 -10.99 2.65
CA GLY A 56 0.41 -12.24 3.03
C GLY A 56 0.30 -12.37 4.54
N GLY A 57 -0.87 -12.83 4.98
CA GLY A 57 -1.14 -13.14 6.37
C GLY A 57 -0.01 -13.93 7.00
N HIS A 58 0.66 -13.32 7.98
CA HIS A 58 1.55 -14.01 8.90
C HIS A 58 0.98 -13.85 10.31
N GLN A 59 -0.15 -14.52 10.51
CA GLN A 59 -0.55 -15.01 11.82
C GLN A 59 0.49 -16.03 12.29
N HIS A 60 1.62 -15.55 12.82
CA HIS A 60 2.42 -16.38 13.71
C HIS A 60 1.66 -16.47 15.02
N GLU A 61 0.75 -17.45 15.07
CA GLU A 61 0.32 -18.07 16.31
C GLU A 61 1.57 -18.64 16.98
N HIS A 62 2.21 -17.84 17.84
CA HIS A 62 3.16 -18.40 18.81
C HIS A 62 2.32 -19.12 19.85
N GLY A 63 2.21 -20.43 19.62
CA GLY A 63 1.42 -21.37 20.36
C GLY A 63 1.64 -21.32 21.87
N GLY A 64 0.61 -21.81 22.57
CA GLY A 64 0.63 -22.04 24.00
C GLY A 64 1.82 -22.88 24.42
N HIS A 65 2.68 -22.30 25.24
CA HIS A 65 3.80 -22.97 25.84
C HIS A 65 3.86 -22.60 27.34
N HIS A 66 3.20 -23.48 28.12
CA HIS A 66 3.62 -24.00 29.43
C HIS A 66 3.41 -23.18 30.72
N GLY A 67 2.70 -23.83 31.65
CA GLY A 67 3.20 -24.01 33.02
C GLY A 67 2.63 -23.06 34.06
N GLY A 68 1.78 -23.60 34.94
CA GLY A 68 1.15 -22.84 36.02
C GLY A 68 2.03 -22.57 37.25
N GLN A 69 1.37 -21.93 38.22
CA GLN A 69 1.68 -21.84 39.66
C GLN A 69 2.94 -21.04 40.05
N HIS A 70 2.70 -19.84 40.56
CA HIS A 70 3.60 -19.19 41.53
C HIS A 70 2.79 -18.78 42.77
N HIS A 71 3.21 -19.35 43.88
CA HIS A 71 2.71 -19.21 45.25
C HIS A 71 3.56 -18.14 45.94
N GLY A 72 2.93 -17.29 46.75
CA GLY A 72 3.58 -16.29 47.59
C GLY A 72 2.55 -15.66 48.52
#